data_AF-A0A1G3G6L8-F1
#
_entry.id   AF-A0A1G3G6L8-F1
#
_cell.length_a   1.000
_cell.length_b   1.000
_cell.length_c   1.000
_cell.angle_alpha   90.00
_cell.angle_beta   90.00
_cell.angle_gamma   90.00
#
_symmetry.space_group_name_H-M   'P 1'
#
loop_
_entity.id
_entity.type
_entity.pdbx_description
1 polymer ?
#
loop_
_entity_poly.entity_id
_entity_poly.type
_entity_poly.pdbx_seq_one_letter_code
_entity_poly.pdbx_strand_id
1 'polypeptide(L)' 'MKVIRRPACASRAFARAEAEAARAPIREARRAAFAAEADPLAFKLLRGEATQAEYAACVAAIRARYPYPEE' A
#
# COMPACT_ATOMS: atom_id res chain seq x y z
N MET A 1 19.02 -35.80 24.82
CA MET A 1 18.69 -35.00 23.60
C MET A 1 18.49 -33.54 24.01
N LYS A 2 19.33 -32.60 23.54
CA LYS A 2 19.12 -31.16 23.79
C LYS A 2 18.07 -30.64 22.81
N VAL A 3 16.90 -30.26 23.31
CA VAL A 3 15.87 -29.60 22.52
C VAL A 3 16.29 -28.15 22.35
N ILE A 4 16.86 -27.82 21.18
CA ILE A 4 17.22 -26.44 20.83
C ILE A 4 15.91 -25.70 20.58
N ARG A 5 15.39 -24.98 21.59
CA ARG A 5 14.24 -24.10 21.39
C ARG A 5 14.69 -22.91 20.53
N ARG A 6 14.05 -22.76 19.37
CA ARG A 6 14.29 -21.66 18.44
C ARG A 6 14.00 -20.33 19.17
N PRO A 7 14.90 -19.32 19.10
CA PRO A 7 14.71 -18.09 19.83
C PRO A 7 13.47 -17.33 19.29
N ALA A 8 12.62 -16.85 20.19
CA ALA A 8 11.39 -16.10 19.86
C ALA A 8 11.62 -14.82 19.04
N CYS A 9 12.87 -14.36 18.96
CA CYS A 9 13.27 -13.24 18.10
C CYS A 9 13.18 -13.61 16.60
N ALA A 10 13.50 -14.86 16.25
CA ALA A 10 13.43 -15.31 14.86
C ALA A 10 11.98 -15.40 14.36
N SER A 11 11.03 -15.86 15.17
CA SER A 11 9.63 -16.00 14.76
C SER A 11 8.95 -14.66 14.45
N ARG A 12 9.31 -13.59 15.18
CA ARG A 12 8.80 -12.23 14.88
C ARG A 12 9.34 -11.66 13.56
N ALA A 13 10.58 -11.98 13.20
CA ALA A 13 11.16 -11.54 11.93
C ALA A 13 10.47 -12.20 10.73
N PHE A 14 10.17 -13.50 10.82
CA PHE A 14 9.42 -14.20 9.77
C PHE A 14 7.98 -13.69 9.61
N ALA A 15 7.26 -13.47 10.72
CA ALA A 15 5.90 -12.93 10.66
C ALA A 15 5.83 -11.54 10.00
N ARG A 16 6.82 -10.67 10.25
CA ARG A 16 6.92 -9.35 9.61
C ARG A 16 7.21 -9.45 8.10
N ALA A 17 8.06 -10.40 7.70
CA ALA A 17 8.38 -10.64 6.29
C ALA A 17 7.17 -11.20 5.52
N GLU A 18 6.39 -12.10 6.13
CA GLU A 18 5.16 -12.64 5.54
C GLU A 18 4.09 -11.54 5.37
N ALA A 19 3.92 -10.67 6.38
CA ALA A 19 3.03 -9.52 6.28
C ALA A 19 3.47 -8.54 5.18
N GLU A 20 4.77 -8.31 5.01
CA GLU A 20 5.29 -7.47 3.91
C GLU A 20 5.10 -8.11 2.53
N ALA A 21 5.29 -9.43 2.43
CA ALA A 21 5.09 -10.19 1.21
C ALA A 21 3.61 -10.14 0.77
N ALA A 22 2.67 -10.25 1.70
CA ALA A 22 1.24 -10.09 1.43
C ALA A 22 0.88 -8.67 0.95
N ARG A 23 1.61 -7.65 1.41
CA ARG A 23 1.41 -6.24 0.99
C ARG A 23 2.06 -5.89 -0.34
N ALA A 24 3.09 -6.61 -0.77
CA ALA A 24 3.80 -6.34 -2.02
C ALA A 24 2.89 -6.30 -3.28
N PRO A 25 2.02 -7.30 -3.54
CA PRO A 25 1.15 -7.27 -4.72
C PRO A 25 0.10 -6.14 -4.65
N ILE A 26 -0.40 -5.85 -3.44
CA ILE A 26 -1.37 -4.77 -3.22
C ILE A 26 -0.70 -3.40 -3.44
N ARG A 27 0.55 -3.23 -2.99
CA ARG A 27 1.37 -2.04 -3.26
C ARG A 27 1.54 -1.81 -4.76
N GLU A 28 1.87 -2.85 -5.52
CA GLU A 28 2.08 -2.75 -6.96
C GLU A 28 0.78 -2.41 -7.70
N ALA A 29 -0.32 -3.10 -7.39
CA ALA A 29 -1.62 -2.84 -8.01
C ALA A 29 -2.10 -1.40 -7.72
N ARG A 30 -1.92 -0.94 -6.48
CA ARG A 30 -2.25 0.42 -6.07
C ARG A 30 -1.36 1.47 -6.74
N ARG A 31 -0.07 1.18 -6.93
CA ARG A 31 0.87 2.05 -7.67
C ARG A 31 0.45 2.19 -9.12
N ALA A 32 0.06 1.10 -9.78
CA ALA A 32 -0.46 1.13 -11.14
C ALA A 32 -1.74 1.98 -11.25
N ALA A 33 -2.67 1.83 -10.31
CA ALA A 33 -3.90 2.63 -10.27
C ALA A 33 -3.62 4.12 -10.02
N PHE A 34 -2.66 4.46 -9.13
CA PHE A 34 -2.26 5.85 -8.93
C PHE A 34 -1.64 6.46 -10.19
N ALA A 35 -0.77 5.73 -10.90
CA ALA A 35 -0.17 6.22 -12.13
C ALA A 35 -1.20 6.45 -13.25
N ALA A 36 -2.25 5.61 -13.31
CA ALA A 36 -3.28 5.72 -14.34
C ALA A 36 -4.32 6.83 -14.05
N GLU A 37 -4.79 6.94 -12.81
CA GLU A 37 -5.94 7.80 -12.47
C GLU A 37 -5.54 9.04 -11.66
N ALA A 38 -4.71 8.88 -10.63
CA ALA A 38 -4.40 9.96 -9.69
C ALA A 38 -3.28 10.90 -10.18
N ASP A 39 -2.24 10.38 -10.83
CA ASP A 39 -1.12 11.20 -11.35
C ASP A 39 -1.59 12.26 -12.36
N PRO A 40 -2.44 11.93 -13.35
CA PRO A 40 -3.01 12.95 -14.25
C PRO A 40 -3.80 14.04 -13.50
N LEU A 41 -4.53 13.67 -12.46
CA LEU A 41 -5.24 14.63 -11.61
C LEU A 41 -4.29 15.48 -10.75
N ALA A 42 -3.20 14.90 -10.25
CA ALA A 42 -2.16 15.63 -9.53
C ALA A 42 -1.51 16.69 -10.42
N PHE A 43 -1.22 16.36 -11.68
CA PHE A 43 -0.68 17.34 -12.63
C PHE A 43 -1.67 18.47 -12.93
N LYS A 44 -2.97 18.17 -13.06
CA LYS A 44 -4.01 19.19 -13.22
C LYS A 44 -4.17 20.06 -11.98
N LEU A 45 -4.10 19.47 -10.79
CA LEU A 45 -4.14 20.17 -9.51
C LEU A 45 -2.98 21.17 -9.39
N LEU A 46 -1.75 20.76 -9.73
CA LEU A 46 -0.57 21.63 -9.70
C LEU A 46 -0.66 22.81 -10.66
N ARG A 47 -1.41 22.68 -11.75
CA ARG A 47 -1.70 23.76 -12.70
C ARG A 47 -2.91 24.62 -12.30
N GLY A 48 -3.64 24.24 -11.26
CA GLY A 48 -4.89 24.89 -10.86
C GLY A 48 -6.10 24.53 -11.74
N GLU A 49 -6.00 23.48 -12.54
CA GLU A 49 -7.08 22.99 -13.43
C GLU A 49 -8.02 21.98 -12.74
N ALA A 50 -7.60 21.41 -11.61
CA ALA A 50 -8.41 20.51 -10.80
C ALA A 50 -8.40 20.95 -9.33
N THR A 51 -9.40 20.53 -8.57
CA THR A 51 -9.51 20.86 -7.14
C THR A 51 -8.83 19.81 -6.26
N GLN A 52 -8.39 20.24 -5.07
CA GLN A 52 -7.82 19.33 -4.06
C GLN A 52 -8.82 18.24 -3.65
N ALA A 53 -10.12 18.56 -3.66
CA ALA A 53 -11.19 17.65 -3.32
C ALA A 53 -11.34 16.52 -4.34
N GLU A 54 -11.25 16.81 -5.64
CA GLU A 54 -11.32 15.79 -6.70
C GLU A 54 -10.13 14.84 -6.64
N TYR A 55 -8.92 15.37 -6.44
CA TYR A 55 -7.73 14.54 -6.25
C TYR A 55 -7.87 13.66 -5.00
N ALA A 56 -8.32 14.22 -3.86
CA ALA A 56 -8.51 13.47 -2.63
C ALA A 56 -9.57 12.36 -2.77
N ALA A 57 -10.67 12.63 -3.46
CA ALA A 57 -11.72 11.65 -3.75
C ALA A 57 -11.20 10.50 -4.62
N CYS A 58 -10.43 10.81 -5.67
CA CYS A 58 -9.83 9.80 -6.55
C CYS A 58 -8.82 8.94 -5.78
N VAL A 59 -7.96 9.56 -4.96
CA VAL A 59 -7.05 8.83 -4.08
C VAL A 59 -7.83 7.90 -3.15
N ALA A 60 -8.85 8.41 -2.45
CA ALA A 60 -9.67 7.61 -1.52
C ALA A 60 -10.33 6.40 -2.22
N ALA A 61 -10.87 6.59 -3.42
CA ALA A 61 -11.43 5.51 -4.23
C ALA A 61 -10.39 4.44 -4.57
N ILE A 62 -9.17 4.83 -4.95
CA ILE A 62 -8.07 3.90 -5.21
C ILE A 62 -7.65 3.15 -3.93
N ARG A 63 -7.61 3.82 -2.78
CA ARG A 63 -7.30 3.14 -1.49
C ARG A 63 -8.38 2.11 -1.13
N ALA A 64 -9.64 2.44 -1.34
CA ALA A 64 -10.77 1.55 -1.07
C ALA A 64 -10.78 0.31 -1.99
N ARG A 65 -10.32 0.45 -3.24
CA ARG A 65 -10.17 -0.68 -4.18
C ARG A 65 -9.00 -1.61 -3.82
N TYR A 66 -7.96 -1.07 -3.19
CA TYR A 66 -6.74 -1.82 -2.81
C TYR A 66 -6.44 -1.65 -1.31
N PRO A 67 -7.26 -2.26 -0.43
CA PRO A 67 -7.07 -2.20 1.01
C PRO A 67 -5.82 -2.98 1.40
N TYR A 68 -5.05 -2.46 2.37
CA TYR A 68 -3.99 -3.24 2.97
C TYR A 68 -4.58 -4.24 3.97
N PRO A 69 -4.00 -5.45 4.10
CA PRO A 69 -4.51 -6.49 4.99
C PRO A 69 -4.38 -6.15 6.50
N GLU A 70 -3.81 -5.00 6.84
CA GLU A 70 -3.67 -4.53 8.23
C GLU A 70 -4.38 -3.18 8.49
N GLU A 71 -5.21 -2.71 7.55
CA GLU A 71 -6.16 -1.61 7.79
C GLU A 71 -7.51 -2.15 8.28
#